data_AF-A0A354B426-F1
#
_entry.id   AF-A0A354B426-F1
#
_cell.length_a   1.000
_cell.length_b   1.000
_cell.length_c   1.000
_cell.angle_alpha   90.00
_cell.angle_beta   90.00
_cell.angle_gamma   90.00
#
_symmetry.space_group_name_H-M   'P 1'
#
loop_
_entity.id
_entity.type
_entity.pdbx_description
1 polymer ?
#
loop_
_entity_poly.entity_id
_entity_poly.type
_entity_poly.pdbx_seq_one_letter_code
_entity_poly.pdbx_strand_id
1 'polypeptide(L)'
;MHRLLLLHSSLPVQVPAWMAVVEEQFVRDGALYWYDLIGQNEQAGERALELFERLAQLLSPCPLWVQQAVDNLRALPPPGPGTGSGLRLGLVIRPGAAPVLQGAGRLDLNLGATLQKLTGDTESLEQLLDRYFSQVAAMAPSGELEAEDATTSLIQSVNMLWRLGEELNLEQFERLAAAAIAWTQRLGPSGLDANSASSPPPPLQLSNLPLALELDANELALLQRVLLAPDSLSGALDRLQRGEISQRGLGGSPGTAGLGSIDTAEALQRFHQEAGFYASRSEPMKSLECWSEGALACLTSVALWGEGAVWAKDRTTPWLYLPVAQAIASGSGRLQSIHRPPELEQIHGRMADEEVLYLGPLAEAVQEQHRSGNSLRLYHDLEIKGYGLRCLAPPESRPPLRPHGGFESSLEHCLQAVERLQGQTSFSLALVEAGAYRLPLCAELRRRFGLTCLGLGPQQHQLFGLELPGDPLMGLARRSQKHWRRLSHAF
;
A
#
# COMPACT_ATOMS: atom_id res chain seq x y z
N MET A 1 15.18 29.87 -23.18
CA MET A 1 15.24 29.82 -21.70
C MET A 1 16.60 30.24 -21.14
N HIS A 2 17.72 29.63 -21.56
CA HIS A 2 19.06 29.97 -21.07
C HIS A 2 19.47 31.45 -21.25
N ARG A 3 19.05 32.10 -22.35
CA ARG A 3 19.29 33.53 -22.62
C ARG A 3 18.47 34.50 -21.74
N LEU A 4 17.33 34.06 -21.20
CA LEU A 4 16.50 34.84 -20.27
C LEU A 4 17.03 34.76 -18.83
N LEU A 5 17.56 33.59 -18.43
CA LEU A 5 18.22 33.40 -17.13
C LEU A 5 19.52 34.22 -17.00
N LEU A 6 20.25 34.42 -18.11
CA LEU A 6 21.46 35.26 -18.13
C LEU A 6 21.16 36.77 -18.06
N LEU A 7 19.95 37.22 -18.41
CA LEU A 7 19.54 38.63 -18.35
C LEU A 7 18.81 38.99 -17.04
N HIS A 8 18.33 38.01 -16.28
CA HIS A 8 17.61 38.22 -15.02
C HIS A 8 18.43 39.01 -13.98
N SER A 9 19.74 38.77 -13.88
CA SER A 9 20.64 39.47 -12.94
C SER A 9 20.80 40.96 -13.23
N SER A 10 20.37 41.42 -14.41
CA SER A 10 20.40 42.84 -14.82
C SER A 10 19.05 43.56 -14.69
N LEU A 11 17.98 42.83 -14.36
CA LEU A 11 16.65 43.41 -14.18
C LEU A 11 16.42 43.71 -12.69
N PRO A 12 15.89 44.90 -12.34
CA PRO A 12 15.59 45.28 -10.95
C PRO A 12 14.28 44.61 -10.49
N VAL A 13 14.16 43.30 -10.69
CA VAL A 13 13.02 42.51 -10.23
C VAL A 13 13.42 41.93 -8.89
N GLN A 14 12.75 42.38 -7.82
CA GLN A 14 12.86 41.70 -6.53
C GLN A 14 12.32 40.27 -6.71
N VAL A 15 13.17 39.29 -6.38
CA VAL A 15 12.76 37.88 -6.41
C VAL A 15 11.62 37.70 -5.41
N PRO A 16 10.44 37.21 -5.83
CA PRO A 16 9.32 37.02 -4.92
C PRO A 16 9.68 36.04 -3.79
N ALA A 17 9.20 36.29 -2.57
CA ALA A 17 9.50 35.45 -1.40
C ALA A 17 9.08 33.98 -1.59
N TRP A 18 8.04 33.71 -2.39
CA TRP A 18 7.60 32.34 -2.69
C TRP A 18 8.63 31.55 -3.52
N MET A 19 9.53 32.22 -4.25
CA MET A 19 10.52 31.54 -5.09
C MET A 19 11.52 30.74 -4.23
N ALA A 20 11.89 31.25 -3.05
CA ALA A 20 12.74 30.55 -2.11
C ALA A 20 12.08 29.28 -1.56
N VAL A 21 10.77 29.33 -1.30
CA VAL A 21 9.98 28.16 -0.87
C VAL A 21 9.93 27.10 -1.97
N VAL A 22 9.75 27.53 -3.22
CA VAL A 22 9.74 26.63 -4.39
C VAL A 22 11.13 26.02 -4.63
N GLU A 23 12.21 26.80 -4.51
CA GLU A 23 13.58 26.28 -4.59
C GLU A 23 13.84 25.23 -3.50
N GLU A 24 13.47 25.51 -2.25
CA GLU A 24 13.61 24.56 -1.15
C GLU A 24 12.89 23.24 -1.44
N GLN A 25 11.66 23.30 -1.96
CA GLN A 25 10.88 22.11 -2.34
C GLN A 25 11.58 21.31 -3.44
N PHE A 26 12.00 21.95 -4.53
CA PHE A 26 12.69 21.26 -5.62
C PHE A 26 14.03 20.63 -5.19
N VAL A 27 14.81 21.35 -4.38
CA VAL A 27 16.08 20.84 -3.87
C VAL A 27 15.83 19.66 -2.92
N ARG A 28 14.83 19.74 -2.05
CA ARG A 28 14.45 18.64 -1.14
C ARG A 28 14.00 17.41 -1.92
N ASP A 29 13.07 17.58 -2.86
CA ASP A 29 12.51 16.47 -3.62
C ASP A 29 13.57 15.84 -4.53
N GLY A 30 14.45 16.66 -5.12
CA GLY A 30 15.60 16.20 -5.89
C GLY A 30 16.62 15.44 -5.03
N ALA A 31 16.95 15.96 -3.85
CA ALA A 31 17.88 15.32 -2.92
C ALA A 31 17.37 13.92 -2.52
N LEU A 32 16.11 13.83 -2.10
CA LEU A 32 15.47 12.56 -1.74
C LEU A 32 15.40 11.61 -2.93
N TYR A 33 15.02 12.10 -4.12
CA TYR A 33 14.98 11.29 -5.33
C TYR A 33 16.34 10.67 -5.67
N TRP A 34 17.42 11.47 -5.67
CA TRP A 34 18.74 10.94 -5.97
C TRP A 34 19.25 10.02 -4.85
N TYR A 35 18.89 10.30 -3.60
CA TYR A 35 19.23 9.44 -2.48
C TYR A 35 18.62 8.05 -2.60
N ASP A 36 17.35 7.97 -3.02
CA ASP A 36 16.66 6.71 -3.25
C ASP A 36 17.26 5.89 -4.42
N LEU A 37 18.00 6.55 -5.33
CA LEU A 37 18.67 5.90 -6.47
C LEU A 37 20.09 5.42 -6.18
N ILE A 38 20.60 5.61 -4.96
CA ILE A 38 21.94 5.15 -4.58
C ILE A 38 22.01 3.61 -4.66
N GLY A 39 23.03 3.11 -5.35
CA GLY A 39 23.18 1.70 -5.68
C GLY A 39 22.47 1.26 -6.97
N GLN A 40 21.62 2.12 -7.56
CA GLN A 40 21.00 1.89 -8.87
C GLN A 40 21.64 2.74 -9.98
N ASN A 41 22.21 3.89 -9.61
CA ASN A 41 22.88 4.81 -10.51
C ASN A 41 24.21 5.26 -9.89
N GLU A 42 25.30 5.14 -10.64
CA GLU A 42 26.66 5.47 -10.17
C GLU A 42 26.80 6.94 -9.74
N GLN A 43 26.05 7.85 -10.35
CA GLN A 43 26.07 9.29 -10.03
C GLN A 43 25.09 9.67 -8.92
N ALA A 44 24.22 8.76 -8.48
CA ALA A 44 23.17 9.09 -7.54
C ALA A 44 23.70 9.58 -6.19
N GLY A 45 24.75 8.95 -5.67
CA GLY A 45 25.37 9.37 -4.42
C GLY A 45 25.91 10.80 -4.49
N GLU A 46 26.62 11.13 -5.57
CA GLU A 46 27.18 12.47 -5.79
C GLU A 46 26.09 13.52 -5.96
N ARG A 47 25.06 13.23 -6.77
CA ARG A 47 23.93 14.15 -7.00
C ARG A 47 23.08 14.35 -5.75
N ALA A 48 22.83 13.29 -4.99
CA ALA A 48 22.13 13.36 -3.71
C ALA A 48 22.91 14.24 -2.73
N LEU A 49 24.23 14.03 -2.64
CA LEU A 49 25.10 14.82 -1.76
C LEU A 49 25.06 16.30 -2.12
N GLU A 50 25.23 16.63 -3.40
CA GLU A 50 25.17 18.02 -3.91
C GLU A 50 23.86 18.70 -3.50
N LEU A 51 22.72 18.01 -3.67
CA LEU A 51 21.40 18.56 -3.36
C LEU A 51 21.13 18.63 -1.85
N PHE A 52 21.59 17.66 -1.06
CA PHE A 52 21.47 17.72 0.39
C PHE A 52 22.34 18.81 1.01
N GLU A 53 23.53 19.06 0.47
CA GLU A 53 24.37 20.19 0.87
C GLU A 53 23.71 21.52 0.51
N ARG A 54 23.07 21.62 -0.68
CA ARG A 54 22.26 22.79 -1.03
C ARG A 54 21.06 22.96 -0.09
N LEU A 55 20.37 21.88 0.26
CA LEU A 55 19.24 21.91 1.18
C LEU A 55 19.65 22.38 2.57
N ALA A 56 20.82 21.94 3.06
CA ALA A 56 21.40 22.38 4.32
C ALA A 56 21.72 23.88 4.34
N GLN A 57 22.07 24.47 3.19
CA GLN A 57 22.28 25.91 3.06
C GLN A 57 20.96 26.69 3.05
N LEU A 58 19.91 26.15 2.42
CA LEU A 58 18.59 26.78 2.34
C LEU A 58 17.86 26.77 3.70
N LEU A 59 18.08 25.74 4.52
CA LEU A 59 17.46 25.58 5.82
C LEU A 59 18.41 26.05 6.93
N SER A 60 18.19 27.25 7.49
CA SER A 60 18.97 27.77 8.63
C SER A 60 18.04 28.10 9.81
N PRO A 61 18.11 27.36 10.93
CA PRO A 61 19.07 26.28 11.22
C PRO A 61 18.80 25.00 10.42
N CYS A 62 19.87 24.28 10.08
CA CYS A 62 19.78 23.04 9.30
C CYS A 62 19.20 21.90 10.16
N PRO A 63 18.11 21.24 9.74
CA PRO A 63 17.53 20.13 10.47
C PRO A 63 18.48 18.94 10.62
N LEU A 64 18.39 18.22 11.74
CA LEU A 64 19.24 17.05 12.04
C LEU A 64 19.19 15.96 10.96
N TRP A 65 18.02 15.72 10.36
CA TRP A 65 17.87 14.69 9.33
C TRP A 65 18.63 15.02 8.04
N VAL A 66 18.78 16.31 7.70
CA VAL A 66 19.57 16.76 6.55
C VAL A 66 21.05 16.58 6.84
N GLN A 67 21.50 16.93 8.06
CA GLN A 67 22.89 16.73 8.48
C GLN A 67 23.27 15.24 8.46
N GLN A 68 22.40 14.38 9.00
CA GLN A 68 22.57 12.93 8.97
C GLN A 68 22.65 12.39 7.54
N ALA A 69 21.80 12.87 6.62
CA ALA A 69 21.85 12.46 5.22
C ALA A 69 23.18 12.85 4.56
N VAL A 70 23.66 14.09 4.77
CA VAL A 70 24.97 14.56 4.27
C VAL A 70 26.12 13.70 4.83
N ASP A 71 26.12 13.44 6.14
CA ASP A 71 27.16 12.64 6.78
C ASP A 71 27.17 11.19 6.27
N ASN A 72 25.99 10.58 6.10
CA ASN A 72 25.83 9.26 5.50
C ASN A 72 26.35 9.21 4.06
N LEU A 73 26.03 10.23 3.25
CA LEU A 73 26.46 10.32 1.86
C LEU A 73 27.96 10.51 1.71
N ARG A 74 28.58 11.31 2.59
CA ARG A 74 30.05 11.47 2.64
C ARG A 74 30.77 10.21 3.11
N ALA A 75 30.10 9.40 3.93
CA ALA A 75 30.62 8.11 4.38
C ALA A 75 30.43 6.99 3.35
N LEU A 76 29.68 7.22 2.26
CA LEU A 76 29.59 6.24 1.18
C LEU A 76 30.98 6.03 0.58
N PRO A 77 31.41 4.76 0.41
CA PRO A 77 32.64 4.49 -0.32
C PRO A 77 32.52 5.08 -1.73
N PRO A 78 33.61 5.63 -2.31
CA PRO A 78 33.61 6.00 -3.72
C PRO A 78 33.13 4.79 -4.52
N PRO A 79 32.35 4.98 -5.60
CA PRO A 79 31.80 3.87 -6.36
C PRO A 79 32.95 2.96 -6.78
N GLY A 80 33.09 1.85 -6.07
CA GLY A 80 34.07 0.83 -6.41
C GLY A 80 33.66 0.25 -7.75
N PRO A 81 34.60 -0.23 -8.58
CA PRO A 81 34.23 -1.10 -9.69
C PRO A 81 33.37 -2.22 -9.12
N GLY A 82 32.10 -2.28 -9.54
CA GLY A 82 31.05 -3.06 -8.90
C GLY A 82 31.53 -4.47 -8.56
N THR A 83 31.70 -4.75 -7.27
CA THR A 83 32.07 -6.09 -6.79
C THR A 83 30.87 -7.04 -6.76
N GLY A 84 29.70 -6.61 -7.22
CA GLY A 84 28.64 -7.52 -7.65
C GLY A 84 28.92 -7.93 -9.09
N SER A 85 29.46 -9.12 -9.29
CA SER A 85 29.76 -9.67 -10.63
C SER A 85 28.52 -10.09 -11.42
N GLY A 86 27.31 -9.78 -10.94
CA GLY A 86 26.06 -10.19 -11.55
C GLY A 86 25.41 -9.09 -12.40
N LEU A 87 24.76 -9.49 -13.50
CA LEU A 87 23.91 -8.61 -14.30
C LEU A 87 22.56 -8.44 -13.60
N ARG A 88 22.23 -7.19 -13.23
CA ARG A 88 20.97 -6.85 -12.58
C ARG A 88 19.88 -6.54 -13.61
N LEU A 89 18.71 -7.17 -13.49
CA LEU A 89 17.58 -7.01 -14.39
C LEU A 89 16.47 -6.21 -13.71
N GLY A 90 15.87 -5.24 -14.41
CA GLY A 90 14.72 -4.47 -13.92
C GLY A 90 13.60 -4.33 -14.94
N LEU A 91 12.38 -4.12 -14.45
CA LEU A 91 11.20 -3.83 -15.27
C LEU A 91 10.71 -2.41 -14.94
N VAL A 92 10.79 -1.50 -15.90
CA VAL A 92 10.59 -0.05 -15.66
C VAL A 92 9.69 0.60 -16.69
N ILE A 93 9.25 1.82 -16.40
CA ILE A 93 8.56 2.70 -17.36
C ILE A 93 9.31 4.02 -17.47
N ARG A 94 9.82 4.31 -18.67
CA ARG A 94 10.46 5.59 -19.03
C ARG A 94 9.97 6.03 -20.41
N PRO A 95 8.98 6.94 -20.48
CA PRO A 95 8.43 7.46 -21.72
C PRO A 95 9.53 8.02 -22.63
N GLY A 96 9.42 7.75 -23.93
CA GLY A 96 10.39 8.23 -24.93
C GLY A 96 11.78 7.57 -24.89
N ALA A 97 12.07 6.70 -23.92
CA ALA A 97 13.32 5.95 -23.88
C ALA A 97 13.25 4.64 -24.68
N ALA A 98 14.41 4.04 -24.97
CA ALA A 98 14.50 2.79 -25.69
C ALA A 98 13.81 1.63 -24.94
N PRO A 99 13.34 0.57 -25.63
CA PRO A 99 12.71 -0.59 -24.99
C PRO A 99 13.66 -1.36 -24.06
N VAL A 100 14.97 -1.26 -24.28
CA VAL A 100 16.00 -1.86 -23.43
C VAL A 100 16.97 -0.77 -23.02
N LEU A 101 17.19 -0.62 -21.71
CA LEU A 101 18.09 0.37 -21.13
C LEU A 101 19.31 -0.35 -20.57
N GLN A 102 20.50 0.06 -21.01
CA GLN A 102 21.77 -0.52 -20.59
C GLN A 102 22.48 0.44 -19.62
N GLY A 103 22.86 -0.07 -18.45
CA GLY A 103 23.72 0.60 -17.47
C GLY A 103 24.88 -0.31 -17.07
N ALA A 104 25.84 0.22 -16.32
CA ALA A 104 26.94 -0.57 -15.79
C ALA A 104 26.40 -1.69 -14.87
N GLY A 105 26.52 -2.95 -15.32
CA GLY A 105 26.00 -4.11 -14.59
C GLY A 105 24.46 -4.20 -14.50
N ARG A 106 23.72 -3.42 -15.30
CA ARG A 106 22.26 -3.35 -15.23
C ARG A 106 21.62 -3.35 -16.62
N LEU A 107 20.55 -4.13 -16.77
CA LEU A 107 19.71 -4.16 -17.97
C LEU A 107 18.25 -4.02 -17.55
N ASP A 108 17.58 -2.95 -17.99
CA ASP A 108 16.16 -2.75 -17.72
C ASP A 108 15.31 -2.95 -18.99
N LEU A 109 14.22 -3.70 -18.85
CA LEU A 109 13.14 -3.71 -19.84
C LEU A 109 12.21 -2.53 -19.59
N ASN A 110 12.10 -1.64 -20.57
CA ASN A 110 11.28 -0.44 -20.49
C ASN A 110 9.94 -0.63 -21.23
N LEU A 111 8.83 -0.54 -20.47
CA LEU A 111 7.47 -0.69 -20.99
C LEU A 111 6.87 0.60 -21.56
N GLY A 112 7.57 1.74 -21.48
CA GLY A 112 7.02 3.06 -21.85
C GLY A 112 6.43 3.13 -23.26
N ALA A 113 7.13 2.58 -24.26
CA ALA A 113 6.63 2.56 -25.64
C ALA A 113 5.42 1.64 -25.84
N THR A 114 5.35 0.53 -25.10
CA THR A 114 4.28 -0.49 -25.19
C THR A 114 2.99 -0.01 -24.54
N LEU A 115 3.09 0.86 -23.53
CA LEU A 115 1.93 1.42 -22.83
C LEU A 115 1.26 2.58 -23.60
N GLN A 116 2.03 3.34 -24.38
CA GLN A 116 1.50 4.49 -25.14
C GLN A 116 0.79 4.09 -26.45
N LYS A 117 1.13 2.93 -27.02
CA LYS A 117 0.61 2.47 -28.30
C LYS A 117 -0.57 1.52 -28.09
N LEU A 118 -1.75 2.08 -27.89
CA LEU A 118 -3.01 1.32 -27.73
C LEU A 118 -3.64 0.93 -29.09
N THR A 119 -3.22 1.57 -30.19
CA THR A 119 -3.88 1.41 -31.51
C THR A 119 -2.87 1.31 -32.65
N GLY A 120 -2.42 0.10 -32.99
CA GLY A 120 -1.60 -0.14 -34.19
C GLY A 120 -0.81 -1.45 -34.17
N ASP A 121 -0.37 -1.86 -35.37
CA ASP A 121 0.43 -3.05 -35.71
C ASP A 121 1.82 -3.00 -35.05
N THR A 122 1.83 -3.25 -33.73
CA THR A 122 3.00 -3.08 -32.87
C THR A 122 3.33 -4.40 -32.17
N GLU A 123 4.62 -4.64 -31.95
CA GLU A 123 5.15 -5.78 -31.21
C GLU A 123 4.35 -6.02 -29.92
N SER A 124 3.79 -7.23 -29.78
CA SER A 124 3.00 -7.57 -28.59
C SER A 124 3.89 -7.57 -27.34
N LEU A 125 3.30 -7.35 -26.16
CA LEU A 125 4.03 -7.43 -24.89
C LEU A 125 4.79 -8.76 -24.75
N GLU A 126 4.18 -9.86 -25.18
CA GLU A 126 4.81 -11.18 -25.19
C GLU A 126 6.02 -11.25 -26.12
N GLN A 127 5.92 -10.71 -27.35
CA GLN A 127 7.05 -10.66 -28.28
C GLN A 127 8.22 -9.83 -27.73
N LEU A 128 7.92 -8.69 -27.10
CA LEU A 128 8.91 -7.85 -26.47
C LEU A 128 9.64 -8.57 -25.31
N LEU A 129 8.87 -9.24 -24.45
CA LEU A 129 9.41 -10.05 -23.35
C LEU A 129 10.27 -11.20 -23.89
N ASP A 130 9.78 -11.97 -24.86
CA ASP A 130 10.52 -13.09 -25.43
C ASP A 130 11.83 -12.64 -26.06
N ARG A 131 11.84 -11.53 -26.80
CA ARG A 131 13.05 -10.95 -27.36
C ARG A 131 14.03 -10.52 -26.26
N TYR A 132 13.54 -9.84 -25.23
CA TYR A 132 14.36 -9.37 -24.11
C TYR A 132 15.02 -10.55 -23.38
N PHE A 133 14.23 -11.53 -22.96
CA PHE A 133 14.73 -12.69 -22.22
C PHE A 133 15.65 -13.59 -23.06
N SER A 134 15.44 -13.67 -24.37
CA SER A 134 16.37 -14.35 -25.28
C SER A 134 17.73 -13.66 -25.34
N GLN A 135 17.76 -12.32 -25.30
CA GLN A 135 19.00 -11.55 -25.26
C GLN A 135 19.71 -11.71 -23.91
N VAL A 136 18.98 -11.65 -22.80
CA VAL A 136 19.54 -11.88 -21.46
C VAL A 136 20.19 -13.26 -21.36
N ALA A 137 19.50 -14.30 -21.83
CA ALA A 137 20.03 -15.67 -21.83
C ALA A 137 21.33 -15.82 -22.65
N ALA A 138 21.51 -15.01 -23.69
CA ALA A 138 22.73 -14.99 -24.49
C ALA A 138 23.88 -14.20 -23.83
N MET A 139 23.57 -13.27 -22.92
CA MET A 139 24.54 -12.35 -22.31
C MET A 139 25.15 -12.87 -21.01
N ALA A 140 24.41 -13.65 -20.21
CA ALA A 140 24.88 -14.13 -18.91
C ALA A 140 24.51 -15.61 -18.70
N PRO A 141 25.48 -16.52 -18.47
CA PRO A 141 25.19 -17.89 -18.08
C PRO A 141 24.52 -17.94 -16.69
N SER A 142 23.67 -18.95 -16.47
CA SER A 142 22.87 -19.15 -15.25
C SER A 142 23.71 -19.02 -13.97
N GLY A 143 23.27 -18.19 -13.02
CA GLY A 143 23.90 -18.03 -11.69
C GLY A 143 24.49 -16.64 -11.41
N GLU A 144 24.67 -15.80 -12.44
CA GLU A 144 25.12 -14.40 -12.30
C GLU A 144 24.00 -13.38 -12.53
N LEU A 145 22.73 -13.83 -12.57
CA LEU A 145 21.59 -12.96 -12.78
C LEU A 145 20.94 -12.60 -11.45
N GLU A 146 20.84 -11.30 -11.23
CA GLU A 146 20.06 -10.71 -10.16
C GLU A 146 18.86 -10.01 -10.79
N ALA A 147 17.65 -10.25 -10.30
CA ALA A 147 16.48 -9.56 -10.81
C ALA A 147 15.77 -8.79 -9.71
N GLU A 148 15.48 -7.53 -9.99
CA GLU A 148 14.58 -6.75 -9.16
C GLU A 148 13.17 -7.31 -9.27
N ASP A 149 12.44 -7.20 -8.16
CA ASP A 149 11.01 -7.43 -8.17
C ASP A 149 10.32 -6.46 -9.13
N ALA A 150 9.49 -7.02 -10.00
CA ALA A 150 8.78 -6.24 -11.02
C ALA A 150 7.89 -5.19 -10.40
N THR A 151 7.17 -5.54 -9.33
CA THR A 151 6.18 -4.64 -8.71
C THR A 151 6.87 -3.40 -8.15
N THR A 152 7.99 -3.58 -7.46
CA THR A 152 8.77 -2.48 -6.87
C THR A 152 9.38 -1.59 -7.93
N SER A 153 10.03 -2.19 -8.91
CA SER A 153 10.67 -1.47 -10.02
C SER A 153 9.64 -0.65 -10.79
N LEU A 154 8.47 -1.25 -11.04
CA LEU A 154 7.36 -0.58 -11.70
C LEU A 154 6.76 0.53 -10.83
N ILE A 155 6.44 0.31 -9.56
CA ILE A 155 5.93 1.36 -8.65
C ILE A 155 6.88 2.57 -8.62
N GLN A 156 8.19 2.33 -8.50
CA GLN A 156 9.19 3.41 -8.50
C GLN A 156 9.18 4.21 -9.81
N SER A 157 9.14 3.51 -10.95
CA SER A 157 9.11 4.17 -12.27
C SER A 157 7.78 4.85 -12.59
N VAL A 158 6.65 4.29 -12.15
CA VAL A 158 5.31 4.87 -12.28
C VAL A 158 5.18 6.13 -11.43
N ASN A 159 5.75 6.15 -10.21
CA ASN A 159 5.77 7.36 -9.39
C ASN A 159 6.46 8.53 -10.11
N MET A 160 7.50 8.24 -10.91
CA MET A 160 8.14 9.26 -11.75
C MET A 160 7.18 9.80 -12.82
N LEU A 161 6.37 8.95 -13.45
CA LEU A 161 5.35 9.36 -14.41
C LEU A 161 4.32 10.29 -13.78
N TRP A 162 3.80 9.92 -12.61
CA TRP A 162 2.81 10.71 -11.90
C TRP A 162 3.35 12.08 -11.48
N ARG A 163 4.63 12.15 -11.07
CA ARG A 163 5.32 13.43 -10.82
C ARG A 163 5.44 14.31 -12.07
N LEU A 164 5.42 13.72 -13.27
CA LEU A 164 5.40 14.44 -14.54
C LEU A 164 3.97 14.79 -15.00
N GLY A 165 2.94 14.42 -14.23
CA GLY A 165 1.54 14.64 -14.58
C GLY A 165 0.99 13.65 -15.61
N GLU A 166 1.71 12.57 -15.90
CA GLU A 166 1.25 11.51 -16.79
C GLU A 166 0.39 10.53 -16.00
N GLU A 167 -0.83 10.27 -16.46
CA GLU A 167 -1.76 9.32 -15.84
C GLU A 167 -1.90 8.05 -16.67
N LEU A 168 -2.03 6.92 -15.98
CA LEU A 168 -2.32 5.62 -16.58
C LEU A 168 -3.81 5.32 -16.50
N ASN A 169 -4.36 4.75 -17.57
CA ASN A 169 -5.74 4.24 -17.59
C ASN A 169 -5.80 2.77 -17.16
N LEU A 170 -7.03 2.23 -17.02
CA LEU A 170 -7.25 0.84 -16.60
C LEU A 170 -6.51 -0.18 -17.48
N GLU A 171 -6.58 -0.04 -18.80
CA GLU A 171 -5.93 -0.97 -19.74
C GLU A 171 -4.41 -0.95 -19.58
N GLN A 172 -3.82 0.22 -19.32
CA GLN A 172 -2.39 0.34 -19.07
C GLN A 172 -1.99 -0.31 -17.75
N PHE A 173 -2.78 -0.16 -16.68
CA PHE A 173 -2.53 -0.90 -15.43
C PHE A 173 -2.64 -2.42 -15.62
N GLU A 174 -3.64 -2.89 -16.37
CA GLU A 174 -3.80 -4.31 -16.71
C GLU A 174 -2.58 -4.85 -17.48
N ARG A 175 -2.07 -4.09 -18.46
CA ARG A 175 -0.84 -4.43 -19.19
C ARG A 175 0.38 -4.47 -18.28
N LEU A 176 0.49 -3.56 -17.32
CA LEU A 176 1.58 -3.57 -16.33
C LEU A 176 1.53 -4.82 -15.44
N ALA A 177 0.36 -5.20 -14.95
CA ALA A 177 0.20 -6.41 -14.16
C ALA A 177 0.53 -7.66 -14.98
N ALA A 178 0.07 -7.74 -16.23
CA ALA A 178 0.40 -8.82 -17.14
C ALA A 178 1.92 -8.91 -17.36
N ALA A 179 2.58 -7.77 -17.61
CA ALA A 179 4.03 -7.70 -17.80
C ALA A 179 4.80 -8.19 -16.57
N ALA A 180 4.39 -7.79 -15.37
CA ALA A 180 5.04 -8.20 -14.13
C ALA A 180 4.84 -9.69 -13.79
N ILE A 181 3.66 -10.23 -14.03
CA ILE A 181 3.40 -11.67 -13.90
C ILE A 181 4.30 -12.45 -14.86
N ALA A 182 4.34 -12.02 -16.13
CA ALA A 182 5.13 -12.63 -17.18
C ALA A 182 6.64 -12.53 -16.90
N TRP A 183 7.10 -11.40 -16.37
CA TRP A 183 8.46 -11.17 -15.88
C TRP A 183 8.83 -12.15 -14.76
N THR A 184 7.99 -12.26 -13.74
CA THR A 184 8.20 -13.14 -12.59
C THR A 184 8.26 -14.61 -13.00
N GLN A 185 7.40 -15.02 -13.94
CA GLN A 185 7.40 -16.39 -14.48
C GLN A 185 8.68 -16.72 -15.25
N ARG A 186 9.17 -15.79 -16.09
CA ARG A 186 10.39 -15.98 -16.88
C ARG A 186 11.68 -15.91 -16.07
N LEU A 187 11.67 -15.26 -14.90
CA LEU A 187 12.81 -15.21 -13.98
C LEU A 187 12.86 -16.35 -12.97
N GLY A 188 11.73 -17.03 -12.71
CA GLY A 188 11.65 -18.10 -11.72
C GLY A 188 12.44 -19.36 -12.12
N PRO A 189 12.35 -20.42 -11.28
CA PRO A 189 13.14 -21.65 -11.46
C PRO A 189 12.91 -22.38 -12.80
N SER A 190 11.75 -22.18 -13.41
CA SER A 190 11.42 -22.74 -14.73
C SER A 190 11.93 -21.90 -15.91
N GLY A 191 12.51 -20.73 -15.65
CA GLY A 191 13.01 -19.78 -16.63
C GLY A 191 14.52 -19.55 -16.48
N LEU A 192 14.92 -18.31 -16.22
CA LEU A 192 16.34 -17.94 -16.06
C LEU A 192 16.95 -18.29 -14.69
N ASP A 193 16.14 -18.73 -13.72
CA ASP A 193 16.57 -19.00 -12.35
C ASP A 193 17.38 -17.85 -11.73
N ALA A 194 16.90 -16.63 -11.95
CA ALA A 194 17.57 -15.43 -11.46
C ALA A 194 17.37 -15.29 -9.95
N ASN A 195 18.43 -14.88 -9.25
CA ASN A 195 18.33 -14.56 -7.83
C ASN A 195 17.45 -13.32 -7.65
N SER A 196 16.47 -13.38 -6.75
CA SER A 196 15.67 -12.20 -6.40
C SER A 196 16.55 -11.21 -5.65
N ALA A 197 16.80 -10.06 -6.25
CA ALA A 197 17.55 -8.95 -5.67
C ALA A 197 16.68 -7.99 -4.85
N SER A 198 15.44 -8.39 -4.52
CA SER A 198 14.51 -7.51 -3.82
C SER A 198 15.05 -7.13 -2.44
N SER A 199 15.37 -5.85 -2.29
CA SER A 199 15.48 -5.26 -0.96
C SER A 199 14.07 -5.25 -0.36
N PRO A 200 13.84 -5.87 0.81
CA PRO A 200 12.53 -5.83 1.43
C PRO A 200 12.13 -4.37 1.69
N PRO A 201 10.82 -4.03 1.67
CA PRO A 201 10.36 -2.71 2.05
C PRO A 201 10.88 -2.32 3.44
N PRO A 202 11.03 -1.02 3.71
CA PRO A 202 11.51 -0.57 5.00
C PRO A 202 10.57 -1.05 6.13
N PRO A 203 11.13 -1.36 7.31
CA PRO A 203 10.34 -1.64 8.51
C PRO A 203 9.32 -0.53 8.78
N LEU A 204 8.08 -0.91 9.06
CA LEU A 204 7.11 0.00 9.64
C LEU A 204 7.51 0.32 11.09
N GLN A 205 7.53 1.60 11.44
CA GLN A 205 7.77 2.05 12.82
C GLN A 205 6.48 2.61 13.43
N LEU A 206 5.76 1.79 14.19
CA LEU A 206 4.43 2.13 14.72
C LEU A 206 4.43 3.26 15.77
N SER A 207 5.55 3.54 16.43
CA SER A 207 5.62 4.47 17.57
C SER A 207 5.23 5.91 17.24
N ASN A 208 5.39 6.34 15.98
CA ASN A 208 5.20 7.73 15.57
C ASN A 208 4.09 7.92 14.53
N LEU A 209 3.31 6.87 14.25
CA LEU A 209 2.33 6.89 13.18
C LEU A 209 0.92 7.11 13.74
N PRO A 210 0.22 8.21 13.37
CA PRO A 210 -1.14 8.45 13.82
C PRO A 210 -2.16 7.55 13.13
N LEU A 211 -1.81 6.99 11.96
CA LEU A 211 -2.63 6.06 11.23
C LEU A 211 -1.73 5.08 10.50
N ALA A 212 -2.11 3.82 10.61
CA ALA A 212 -1.36 2.71 10.09
C ALA A 212 -2.39 1.67 9.59
N LEU A 213 -2.32 1.29 8.30
CA LEU A 213 -3.30 0.41 7.68
C LEU A 213 -2.67 -0.79 6.97
N GLU A 214 -3.25 -1.95 7.23
CA GLU A 214 -3.11 -3.13 6.40
C GLU A 214 -4.02 -2.98 5.16
N LEU A 215 -3.46 -3.17 3.96
CA LEU A 215 -4.18 -3.11 2.70
C LEU A 215 -5.00 -4.38 2.47
N ASP A 216 -6.29 -4.21 2.18
CA ASP A 216 -7.24 -5.28 1.89
C ASP A 216 -7.58 -5.32 0.40
N ALA A 217 -7.56 -6.52 -0.19
CA ALA A 217 -7.75 -6.70 -1.62
C ALA A 217 -9.18 -6.35 -2.08
N ASN A 218 -10.21 -6.61 -1.27
CA ASN A 218 -11.60 -6.32 -1.63
C ASN A 218 -11.87 -4.82 -1.58
N GLU A 219 -11.36 -4.13 -0.56
CA GLU A 219 -11.44 -2.66 -0.47
C GLU A 219 -10.72 -2.00 -1.65
N LEU A 220 -9.51 -2.46 -2.00
CA LEU A 220 -8.75 -1.94 -3.13
C LEU A 220 -9.43 -2.22 -4.47
N ALA A 221 -9.99 -3.42 -4.66
CA ALA A 221 -10.71 -3.78 -5.87
C ALA A 221 -11.94 -2.88 -6.08
N LEU A 222 -12.72 -2.61 -5.04
CA LEU A 222 -13.87 -1.72 -5.15
C LEU A 222 -13.43 -0.26 -5.37
N LEU A 223 -12.42 0.23 -4.63
CA LEU A 223 -11.88 1.58 -4.83
C LEU A 223 -11.36 1.79 -6.25
N GLN A 224 -10.65 0.82 -6.82
CA GLN A 224 -10.20 0.87 -8.20
C GLN A 224 -11.39 1.06 -9.16
N ARG A 225 -12.50 0.35 -8.94
CA ARG A 225 -13.71 0.48 -9.78
C ARG A 225 -14.39 1.84 -9.59
N VAL A 226 -14.42 2.36 -8.37
CA VAL A 226 -14.89 3.73 -8.09
C VAL A 226 -14.09 4.76 -8.87
N LEU A 227 -12.77 4.61 -8.95
CA LEU A 227 -11.88 5.58 -9.58
C LEU A 227 -11.83 5.45 -11.11
N LEU A 228 -11.82 4.23 -11.65
CA LEU A 228 -11.55 3.99 -13.08
C LEU A 228 -12.80 3.67 -13.91
N ALA A 229 -13.91 3.27 -13.28
CA ALA A 229 -15.14 2.89 -13.98
C ALA A 229 -16.40 3.35 -13.22
N PRO A 230 -16.56 4.65 -12.92
CA PRO A 230 -17.71 5.14 -12.16
C PRO A 230 -19.06 4.85 -12.85
N ASP A 231 -19.10 4.90 -14.18
CA ASP A 231 -20.32 4.71 -14.98
C ASP A 231 -20.90 3.29 -14.87
N SER A 232 -20.09 2.28 -14.53
CA SER A 232 -20.57 0.89 -14.38
C SER A 232 -21.15 0.59 -12.99
N LEU A 233 -20.94 1.47 -12.00
CA LEU A 233 -21.30 1.19 -10.60
C LEU A 233 -22.81 1.21 -10.36
N SER A 234 -23.54 2.14 -10.99
CA SER A 234 -24.99 2.23 -10.81
C SER A 234 -25.68 0.93 -11.22
N GLY A 235 -25.34 0.40 -12.40
CA GLY A 235 -25.88 -0.87 -12.88
C GLY A 235 -25.46 -2.08 -12.02
N ALA A 236 -24.23 -2.07 -11.49
CA ALA A 236 -23.76 -3.09 -10.56
C ALA A 236 -24.52 -3.08 -9.22
N LEU A 237 -24.78 -1.89 -8.66
CA LEU A 237 -25.57 -1.71 -7.45
C LEU A 237 -27.02 -2.16 -7.64
N ASP A 238 -27.65 -1.81 -8.77
CA ASP A 238 -29.02 -2.25 -9.08
C ASP A 238 -29.12 -3.78 -9.17
N ARG A 239 -28.13 -4.43 -9.79
CA ARG A 239 -28.04 -5.90 -9.86
C ARG A 239 -27.83 -6.51 -8.48
N LEU A 240 -26.98 -5.91 -7.63
CA LEU A 240 -26.76 -6.36 -6.25
C LEU A 240 -28.05 -6.26 -5.44
N GLN A 241 -28.78 -5.15 -5.54
CA GLN A 241 -30.04 -4.94 -4.80
C GLN A 241 -31.14 -5.91 -5.21
N ARG A 242 -31.22 -6.27 -6.50
CA ARG A 242 -32.16 -7.28 -7.01
C ARG A 242 -31.75 -8.71 -6.70
N GLY A 243 -30.56 -8.94 -6.14
CA GLY A 243 -30.02 -10.28 -5.90
C GLY A 243 -29.67 -11.03 -7.18
N GLU A 244 -29.46 -10.31 -8.29
CA GLU A 244 -29.19 -10.88 -9.62
C GLU A 244 -27.72 -11.27 -9.81
N ILE A 245 -26.85 -10.93 -8.86
CA ILE A 245 -25.45 -11.34 -8.90
C ILE A 245 -25.36 -12.76 -8.31
N SER A 246 -25.29 -13.74 -9.21
CA SER A 246 -25.24 -15.16 -8.86
C SER A 246 -24.01 -15.51 -8.03
N GLN A 247 -24.18 -16.27 -6.94
CA GLN A 247 -23.08 -16.80 -6.11
C GLN A 247 -22.15 -17.76 -6.87
N ARG A 248 -22.53 -18.21 -8.06
CA ARG A 248 -21.80 -19.21 -8.86
C ARG A 248 -20.42 -18.75 -9.37
N GLY A 249 -20.09 -17.46 -9.30
CA GLY A 249 -18.81 -16.91 -9.77
C GLY A 249 -17.67 -16.89 -8.74
N LEU A 250 -17.97 -17.03 -7.44
CA LEU A 250 -16.99 -16.84 -6.36
C LEU A 250 -16.12 -18.08 -6.07
N GLY A 251 -16.39 -19.20 -6.74
CA GLY A 251 -15.67 -20.46 -6.55
C GLY A 251 -14.34 -20.57 -7.30
N GLY A 252 -13.94 -19.56 -8.05
CA GLY A 252 -12.60 -19.50 -8.64
C GLY A 252 -11.56 -19.27 -7.56
N SER A 253 -10.58 -20.17 -7.41
CA SER A 253 -9.42 -19.90 -6.55
C SER A 253 -8.84 -18.52 -6.91
N PRO A 254 -8.53 -17.65 -5.93
CA PRO A 254 -7.95 -16.32 -6.15
C PRO A 254 -6.56 -16.33 -6.82
N GLY A 255 -6.05 -17.49 -7.25
CA GLY A 255 -4.66 -17.68 -7.65
C GLY A 255 -4.25 -17.28 -9.06
N THR A 256 -5.16 -16.89 -9.96
CA THR A 256 -4.81 -16.67 -11.39
C THR A 256 -5.56 -15.54 -12.09
N ALA A 257 -6.45 -14.84 -11.40
CA ALA A 257 -7.27 -13.79 -11.98
C ALA A 257 -6.46 -12.47 -12.01
N GLY A 258 -5.95 -12.07 -13.19
CA GLY A 258 -5.24 -10.78 -13.33
C GLY A 258 -6.13 -9.58 -13.02
N LEU A 259 -5.55 -8.37 -12.90
CA LEU A 259 -6.28 -7.09 -12.68
C LEU A 259 -7.58 -6.93 -13.50
N GLY A 260 -7.60 -7.42 -14.74
CA GLY A 260 -8.73 -7.31 -15.65
C GLY A 260 -9.84 -8.35 -15.49
N SER A 261 -9.78 -9.25 -14.50
CA SER A 261 -10.79 -10.31 -14.37
C SER A 261 -11.95 -9.98 -13.43
N ILE A 262 -11.80 -9.02 -12.51
CA ILE A 262 -12.84 -8.73 -11.51
C ILE A 262 -13.77 -7.64 -12.04
N ASP A 263 -14.89 -8.02 -12.65
CA ASP A 263 -15.94 -7.07 -13.06
C ASP A 263 -16.39 -6.19 -11.87
N THR A 264 -16.88 -4.99 -12.16
CA THR A 264 -17.47 -4.06 -11.20
C THR A 264 -18.52 -4.75 -10.31
N ALA A 265 -19.39 -5.56 -10.91
CA ALA A 265 -20.40 -6.31 -10.17
C ALA A 265 -19.79 -7.36 -9.23
N GLU A 266 -18.71 -8.01 -9.64
CA GLU A 266 -18.00 -8.99 -8.83
C GLU A 266 -17.26 -8.33 -7.67
N ALA A 267 -16.53 -7.23 -7.90
CA ALA A 267 -15.83 -6.49 -6.85
C ALA A 267 -16.83 -6.02 -5.78
N LEU A 268 -17.95 -5.45 -6.21
CA LEU A 268 -19.01 -5.01 -5.31
C LEU A 268 -19.67 -6.17 -4.57
N GLN A 269 -19.88 -7.32 -5.22
CA GLN A 269 -20.44 -8.51 -4.59
C GLN A 269 -19.51 -9.09 -3.52
N ARG A 270 -18.21 -9.23 -3.80
CA ARG A 270 -17.21 -9.67 -2.82
C ARG A 270 -17.18 -8.72 -1.64
N PHE A 271 -17.14 -7.42 -1.90
CA PHE A 271 -17.15 -6.42 -0.83
C PHE A 271 -18.46 -6.44 0.00
N HIS A 272 -19.61 -6.67 -0.64
CA HIS A 272 -20.87 -6.88 0.05
C HIS A 272 -20.85 -8.11 0.95
N GLN A 273 -20.32 -9.23 0.48
CA GLN A 273 -20.38 -10.51 1.20
C GLN A 273 -19.32 -10.65 2.29
N GLU A 274 -18.08 -10.28 1.99
CA GLU A 274 -16.93 -10.52 2.86
C GLU A 274 -16.74 -9.38 3.86
N ALA A 275 -16.81 -8.13 3.37
CA ALA A 275 -16.65 -6.93 4.18
C ALA A 275 -17.99 -6.42 4.75
N GLY A 276 -19.14 -6.88 4.24
CA GLY A 276 -20.45 -6.48 4.77
C GLY A 276 -20.88 -5.07 4.34
N PHE A 277 -20.45 -4.58 3.17
CA PHE A 277 -20.96 -3.32 2.65
C PHE A 277 -22.41 -3.48 2.20
N TYR A 278 -23.30 -2.55 2.54
CA TYR A 278 -24.64 -2.52 1.95
C TYR A 278 -25.08 -1.07 1.72
N ALA A 279 -25.62 -0.82 0.54
CA ALA A 279 -26.08 0.51 0.18
C ALA A 279 -27.50 0.78 0.71
N SER A 280 -27.81 2.06 0.93
CA SER A 280 -29.19 2.53 1.16
C SER A 280 -30.11 2.09 0.02
N ARG A 281 -31.37 1.78 0.35
CA ARG A 281 -32.37 1.41 -0.66
C ARG A 281 -32.80 2.58 -1.54
N SER A 282 -32.80 3.79 -0.99
CA SER A 282 -33.28 4.99 -1.70
C SER A 282 -32.17 5.71 -2.46
N GLU A 283 -30.92 5.63 -1.99
CA GLU A 283 -29.79 6.37 -2.56
C GLU A 283 -28.51 5.49 -2.60
N PRO A 284 -28.47 4.41 -3.40
CA PRO A 284 -27.37 3.46 -3.33
C PRO A 284 -26.00 4.02 -3.76
N MET A 285 -25.99 4.90 -4.77
CA MET A 285 -24.76 5.56 -5.22
C MET A 285 -24.15 6.44 -4.12
N LYS A 286 -25.00 7.21 -3.42
CA LYS A 286 -24.57 8.06 -2.30
C LYS A 286 -23.94 7.27 -1.16
N SER A 287 -24.41 6.03 -0.93
CA SER A 287 -23.77 5.13 0.04
C SER A 287 -22.38 4.73 -0.37
N LEU A 288 -22.19 4.42 -1.64
CA LEU A 288 -20.89 4.06 -2.19
C LEU A 288 -19.94 5.26 -2.19
N GLU A 289 -20.43 6.45 -2.54
CA GLU A 289 -19.70 7.72 -2.45
C GLU A 289 -19.25 8.02 -1.03
N CYS A 290 -20.16 7.92 -0.04
CA CYS A 290 -19.81 8.12 1.36
C CYS A 290 -18.72 7.15 1.84
N TRP A 291 -18.82 5.88 1.43
CA TRP A 291 -17.78 4.90 1.72
C TRP A 291 -16.45 5.24 1.05
N SER A 292 -16.46 5.53 -0.26
CA SER A 292 -15.24 5.74 -1.04
C SER A 292 -14.52 7.03 -0.65
N GLU A 293 -15.24 8.10 -0.35
CA GLU A 293 -14.69 9.35 0.19
C GLU A 293 -13.99 9.11 1.53
N GLY A 294 -14.66 8.39 2.45
CA GLY A 294 -14.06 8.03 3.74
C GLY A 294 -12.82 7.15 3.60
N ALA A 295 -12.85 6.20 2.66
CA ALA A 295 -11.72 5.32 2.37
C ALA A 295 -10.53 6.08 1.75
N LEU A 296 -10.77 6.96 0.76
CA LEU A 296 -9.71 7.79 0.16
C LEU A 296 -9.13 8.79 1.16
N ALA A 297 -9.97 9.41 2.00
CA ALA A 297 -9.50 10.28 3.09
C ALA A 297 -8.59 9.53 4.08
N CYS A 298 -8.88 8.25 4.32
CA CYS A 298 -8.05 7.37 5.14
C CYS A 298 -6.69 7.11 4.46
N LEU A 299 -6.71 6.70 3.18
CA LEU A 299 -5.53 6.28 2.42
C LEU A 299 -4.57 7.44 2.04
N THR A 300 -5.03 8.69 2.05
CA THR A 300 -4.19 9.86 1.70
C THR A 300 -3.24 10.32 2.81
N SER A 301 -3.31 9.75 4.01
CA SER A 301 -2.69 10.32 5.22
C SER A 301 -2.10 9.27 6.17
N VAL A 302 -1.58 8.17 5.60
CA VAL A 302 -1.32 6.93 6.32
C VAL A 302 -0.03 6.25 5.87
N ALA A 303 0.64 5.58 6.80
CA ALA A 303 1.62 4.56 6.46
C ALA A 303 0.94 3.23 6.16
N LEU A 304 1.15 2.72 4.95
CA LEU A 304 0.51 1.50 4.45
C LEU A 304 1.43 0.29 4.63
N TRP A 305 0.89 -0.85 5.01
CA TRP A 305 1.53 -2.17 4.86
C TRP A 305 0.51 -3.18 4.34
N GLY A 306 0.96 -4.39 4.08
CA GLY A 306 0.06 -5.53 3.93
C GLY A 306 0.87 -6.80 3.74
N GLU A 307 0.39 -7.92 4.28
CA GLU A 307 1.01 -9.24 4.04
C GLU A 307 1.03 -9.58 2.53
N GLY A 308 -0.01 -9.15 1.80
CA GLY A 308 -0.16 -9.36 0.35
C GLY A 308 0.04 -8.12 -0.52
N ALA A 309 0.16 -6.93 0.08
CA ALA A 309 0.08 -5.67 -0.68
C ALA A 309 1.19 -5.46 -1.70
N VAL A 310 2.35 -6.12 -1.54
CA VAL A 310 3.42 -6.10 -2.54
C VAL A 310 4.13 -7.47 -2.67
N TRP A 311 4.01 -8.44 -1.73
CA TRP A 311 5.08 -9.47 -1.62
C TRP A 311 4.77 -10.95 -1.30
N ALA A 312 3.57 -11.41 -0.95
CA ALA A 312 3.33 -12.87 -0.85
C ALA A 312 1.87 -13.36 -1.01
N LYS A 313 1.79 -14.56 -1.64
CA LYS A 313 0.65 -15.43 -1.99
C LYS A 313 -0.41 -14.88 -2.96
N ASP A 314 -0.91 -13.67 -2.79
CA ASP A 314 -1.86 -13.09 -3.75
C ASP A 314 -1.12 -12.12 -4.70
N ARG A 315 -0.84 -12.59 -5.92
CA ARG A 315 -0.12 -11.80 -6.94
C ARG A 315 -0.93 -10.62 -7.47
N THR A 316 -2.18 -10.42 -7.04
CA THR A 316 -3.11 -9.45 -7.61
C THR A 316 -3.21 -8.15 -6.82
N THR A 317 -3.06 -8.19 -5.49
CA THR A 317 -3.24 -7.04 -4.58
C THR A 317 -2.35 -5.82 -4.90
N PRO A 318 -1.06 -5.97 -5.23
CA PRO A 318 -0.19 -4.81 -5.50
C PRO A 318 -0.66 -4.01 -6.71
N TRP A 319 -1.28 -4.70 -7.66
CA TRP A 319 -1.80 -4.10 -8.86
C TRP A 319 -3.13 -3.38 -8.63
N LEU A 320 -3.96 -3.87 -7.71
CA LEU A 320 -5.18 -3.18 -7.28
C LEU A 320 -4.86 -1.85 -6.60
N TYR A 321 -3.72 -1.76 -5.92
CA TYR A 321 -3.26 -0.53 -5.26
C TYR A 321 -2.84 0.55 -6.26
N LEU A 322 -2.23 0.21 -7.40
CA LEU A 322 -1.65 1.20 -8.32
C LEU A 322 -2.63 2.29 -8.80
N PRO A 323 -3.88 1.99 -9.21
CA PRO A 323 -4.85 3.03 -9.54
C PRO A 323 -5.24 3.91 -8.36
N VAL A 324 -5.34 3.32 -7.17
CA VAL A 324 -5.64 4.05 -5.93
C VAL A 324 -4.47 4.98 -5.58
N ALA A 325 -3.25 4.49 -5.75
CA ALA A 325 -2.02 5.24 -5.58
C ALA A 325 -1.90 6.41 -6.57
N GLN A 326 -2.30 6.23 -7.84
CA GLN A 326 -2.38 7.32 -8.81
C GLN A 326 -3.34 8.40 -8.34
N ALA A 327 -4.56 8.02 -7.94
CA ALA A 327 -5.55 8.98 -7.45
C ALA A 327 -5.05 9.75 -6.21
N ILE A 328 -4.39 9.06 -5.28
CA ILE A 328 -3.76 9.70 -4.11
C ILE A 328 -2.64 10.64 -4.54
N ALA A 329 -1.78 10.22 -5.47
CA ALA A 329 -0.66 11.03 -5.97
C ALA A 329 -1.16 12.27 -6.73
N SER A 330 -2.17 12.14 -7.59
CA SER A 330 -2.78 13.28 -8.30
C SER A 330 -3.46 14.26 -7.33
N GLY A 331 -4.07 13.77 -6.25
CA GLY A 331 -4.74 14.62 -5.25
C GLY A 331 -3.82 15.27 -4.20
N SER A 332 -2.76 14.57 -3.79
CA SER A 332 -1.87 15.00 -2.69
C SER A 332 -0.47 15.41 -3.13
N GLY A 333 -0.10 15.16 -4.39
CA GLY A 333 1.26 15.30 -4.91
C GLY A 333 2.26 14.29 -4.34
N ARG A 334 1.80 13.31 -3.55
CA ARG A 334 2.67 12.36 -2.83
C ARG A 334 2.17 10.94 -2.98
N LEU A 335 3.11 10.04 -3.25
CA LEU A 335 2.87 8.60 -3.15
C LEU A 335 3.10 8.15 -1.72
N GLN A 336 2.20 7.36 -1.15
CA GLN A 336 2.40 6.77 0.17
C GLN A 336 3.46 5.69 0.11
N SER A 337 4.34 5.68 1.11
CA SER A 337 5.31 4.60 1.27
C SER A 337 4.60 3.31 1.69
N ILE A 338 4.97 2.20 1.06
CA ILE A 338 4.53 0.87 1.47
C ILE A 338 5.64 0.26 2.33
N HIS A 339 5.26 -0.22 3.50
CA HIS A 339 6.15 -0.82 4.48
C HIS A 339 5.92 -2.32 4.59
N ARG A 340 6.89 -3.04 5.17
CA ARG A 340 6.68 -4.43 5.57
C ARG A 340 5.71 -4.49 6.77
N PRO A 341 5.01 -5.62 6.97
CA PRO A 341 4.17 -5.81 8.16
C PRO A 341 4.95 -5.53 9.46
N PRO A 342 4.32 -4.87 10.46
CA PRO A 342 4.96 -4.66 11.75
C PRO A 342 5.15 -6.00 12.48
N GLU A 343 6.25 -6.13 13.21
CA GLU A 343 6.50 -7.30 14.06
C GLU A 343 5.53 -7.32 15.25
N LEU A 344 5.24 -8.50 15.79
CA LEU A 344 4.35 -8.66 16.95
C LEU A 344 4.78 -7.81 18.15
N GLU A 345 6.09 -7.74 18.39
CA GLU A 345 6.72 -6.89 19.39
C GLU A 345 6.32 -5.43 19.24
N GLN A 346 6.28 -4.92 18.00
CA GLN A 346 5.95 -3.52 17.73
C GLN A 346 4.48 -3.25 17.99
N ILE A 347 3.60 -4.19 17.61
CA ILE A 347 2.15 -4.07 17.84
C ILE A 347 1.85 -4.10 19.35
N HIS A 348 2.36 -5.10 20.08
CA HIS A 348 2.18 -5.19 21.54
C HIS A 348 2.86 -4.03 22.27
N GLY A 349 4.05 -3.61 21.81
CA GLY A 349 4.74 -2.44 22.34
C GLY A 349 3.96 -1.13 22.14
N ARG A 350 3.16 -1.02 21.06
CA ARG A 350 2.29 0.15 20.83
C ARG A 350 1.06 0.16 21.74
N MET A 351 0.58 -1.00 22.18
CA MET A 351 -0.54 -1.11 23.13
C MET A 351 -0.10 -0.92 24.57
N ALA A 352 1.16 -1.20 24.89
CA ALA A 352 1.69 -1.19 26.25
C ALA A 352 1.39 0.13 26.99
N ASP A 353 0.84 0.01 28.20
CA ASP A 353 0.52 1.12 29.09
C ASP A 353 -0.51 2.13 28.53
N GLU A 354 -1.22 1.77 27.44
CA GLU A 354 -2.26 2.59 26.80
C GLU A 354 -3.68 2.10 27.14
N GLU A 355 -4.67 2.97 26.96
CA GLU A 355 -6.09 2.58 26.88
C GLU A 355 -6.46 2.35 25.40
N VAL A 356 -6.77 1.10 25.08
CA VAL A 356 -6.98 0.60 23.72
C VAL A 356 -8.45 0.31 23.47
N LEU A 357 -8.97 0.81 22.34
CA LEU A 357 -10.27 0.44 21.81
C LEU A 357 -10.10 -0.62 20.71
N TYR A 358 -10.65 -1.81 20.89
CA TYR A 358 -10.83 -2.81 19.83
C TYR A 358 -12.23 -2.70 19.22
N LEU A 359 -12.28 -2.53 17.91
CA LEU A 359 -13.48 -2.45 17.09
C LEU A 359 -13.53 -3.63 16.13
N GLY A 360 -14.26 -4.70 16.48
CA GLY A 360 -14.34 -5.87 15.60
C GLY A 360 -15.43 -6.86 15.98
N PRO A 361 -15.77 -7.80 15.07
CA PRO A 361 -16.88 -8.73 15.24
C PRO A 361 -16.72 -9.65 16.46
N LEU A 362 -15.49 -9.91 16.89
CA LEU A 362 -15.19 -10.73 18.06
C LEU A 362 -14.99 -9.93 19.36
N ALA A 363 -15.54 -8.71 19.43
CA ALA A 363 -15.34 -7.79 20.56
C ALA A 363 -15.60 -8.42 21.93
N GLU A 364 -16.69 -9.18 22.09
CA GLU A 364 -17.01 -9.85 23.37
C GLU A 364 -15.96 -10.90 23.74
N ALA A 365 -15.60 -11.78 22.80
CA ALA A 365 -14.60 -12.83 23.03
C ALA A 365 -13.22 -12.24 23.32
N VAL A 366 -12.83 -11.17 22.61
CA VAL A 366 -11.58 -10.44 22.85
C VAL A 366 -11.58 -9.82 24.26
N GLN A 367 -12.69 -9.20 24.67
CA GLN A 367 -12.81 -8.60 25.99
C GLN A 367 -12.71 -9.64 27.10
N GLU A 368 -13.37 -10.79 26.95
CA GLU A 368 -13.31 -11.91 27.91
C GLU A 368 -11.88 -12.45 28.01
N GLN A 369 -11.24 -12.67 26.87
CA GLN A 369 -9.88 -13.21 26.78
C GLN A 369 -8.87 -12.27 27.44
N HIS A 370 -9.01 -10.96 27.25
CA HIS A 370 -8.16 -9.97 27.94
C HIS A 370 -8.44 -9.92 29.45
N ARG A 371 -9.70 -9.92 29.89
CA ARG A 371 -10.05 -9.92 31.32
C ARG A 371 -9.53 -11.14 32.08
N SER A 372 -9.39 -12.28 31.41
CA SER A 372 -8.79 -13.49 31.99
C SER A 372 -7.27 -13.39 32.19
N GLY A 373 -6.61 -12.36 31.63
CA GLY A 373 -5.16 -12.20 31.60
C GLY A 373 -4.43 -13.11 30.60
N ASN A 374 -5.16 -13.93 29.84
CA ASN A 374 -4.56 -14.82 28.84
C ASN A 374 -3.95 -14.05 27.67
N SER A 375 -4.54 -12.93 27.24
CA SER A 375 -4.00 -12.13 26.14
C SER A 375 -2.62 -11.50 26.45
N LEU A 376 -2.19 -11.49 27.71
CA LEU A 376 -0.88 -11.00 28.14
C LEU A 376 0.18 -12.14 28.23
N ARG A 377 -0.22 -13.39 27.95
CA ARG A 377 0.61 -14.60 28.11
C ARG A 377 0.62 -15.46 26.85
N LEU A 378 0.32 -14.86 25.70
CA LEU A 378 0.11 -15.58 24.42
C LEU A 378 1.36 -16.28 23.90
N TYR A 379 2.54 -15.75 24.23
CA TYR A 379 3.82 -16.19 23.70
C TYR A 379 4.78 -16.55 24.84
N HIS A 380 5.70 -17.48 24.58
CA HIS A 380 6.69 -17.90 25.58
C HIS A 380 7.98 -17.06 25.57
N ASP A 381 8.21 -16.32 24.49
CA ASP A 381 9.42 -15.53 24.23
C ASP A 381 9.13 -14.03 24.04
N LEU A 382 7.88 -13.59 24.23
CA LEU A 382 7.46 -12.20 24.15
C LEU A 382 6.71 -11.80 25.42
N GLU A 383 7.26 -10.85 26.17
CA GLU A 383 6.58 -10.22 27.28
C GLU A 383 5.60 -9.16 26.75
N ILE A 384 4.30 -9.38 26.98
CA ILE A 384 3.26 -8.41 26.65
C ILE A 384 2.99 -7.57 27.91
N LYS A 385 3.37 -6.29 27.87
CA LYS A 385 3.06 -5.34 28.94
C LYS A 385 1.55 -5.15 29.09
N GLY A 386 1.12 -4.77 30.29
CA GLY A 386 -0.28 -4.49 30.58
C GLY A 386 -0.80 -3.29 29.77
N TYR A 387 -2.09 -3.30 29.47
CA TYR A 387 -2.81 -2.21 28.79
C TYR A 387 -4.29 -2.29 29.14
N GLY A 388 -5.00 -1.16 29.05
CA GLY A 388 -6.45 -1.12 29.18
C GLY A 388 -7.11 -1.53 27.87
N LEU A 389 -8.18 -2.34 27.94
CA LEU A 389 -8.92 -2.76 26.75
C LEU A 389 -10.42 -2.50 26.90
N ARG A 390 -10.98 -1.84 25.89
CA ARG A 390 -12.42 -1.72 25.64
C ARG A 390 -12.72 -2.31 24.29
N CYS A 391 -13.78 -3.10 24.20
CA CYS A 391 -14.21 -3.70 22.95
C CYS A 391 -15.57 -3.17 22.53
N LEU A 392 -15.75 -2.93 21.24
CA LEU A 392 -17.01 -2.56 20.63
C LEU A 392 -17.21 -3.38 19.36
N ALA A 393 -18.33 -4.08 19.27
CA ALA A 393 -18.72 -4.78 18.04
C ALA A 393 -19.33 -3.77 17.04
N PRO A 394 -18.89 -3.73 15.78
CA PRO A 394 -19.60 -2.99 14.74
C PRO A 394 -20.97 -3.65 14.47
N PRO A 395 -21.96 -2.91 13.94
CA PRO A 395 -23.22 -3.46 13.46
C PRO A 395 -22.96 -4.58 12.44
N GLU A 396 -23.55 -5.74 12.69
CA GLU A 396 -23.41 -6.90 11.82
C GLU A 396 -24.08 -6.64 10.46
N SER A 397 -23.27 -6.48 9.42
CA SER A 397 -23.71 -6.05 8.10
C SER A 397 -23.42 -7.03 6.98
N ARG A 398 -22.92 -8.21 7.33
CA ARG A 398 -22.76 -9.30 6.39
C ARG A 398 -24.14 -9.80 5.95
N PRO A 399 -24.31 -10.15 4.67
CA PRO A 399 -25.61 -10.58 4.15
C PRO A 399 -26.14 -11.80 4.92
N PRO A 400 -27.46 -11.87 5.19
CA PRO A 400 -28.52 -10.99 4.69
C PRO A 400 -28.80 -9.77 5.58
N LEU A 401 -27.98 -9.51 6.60
CA LEU A 401 -28.26 -8.51 7.63
C LEU A 401 -28.04 -7.08 7.12
N ARG A 402 -28.95 -6.19 7.54
CA ARG A 402 -28.90 -4.75 7.25
C ARG A 402 -29.41 -4.01 8.49
N PRO A 403 -28.54 -3.74 9.47
CA PRO A 403 -28.95 -3.31 10.80
C PRO A 403 -29.60 -1.92 10.79
N HIS A 404 -29.28 -1.08 9.80
CA HIS A 404 -29.81 0.28 9.65
C HIS A 404 -30.22 0.57 8.20
N GLY A 405 -30.71 1.80 7.95
CA GLY A 405 -31.25 2.22 6.63
C GLY A 405 -30.22 2.26 5.48
N GLY A 406 -28.93 2.29 5.80
CA GLY A 406 -27.81 2.33 4.86
C GLY A 406 -26.48 2.16 5.58
N PHE A 407 -25.39 2.11 4.82
CA PHE A 407 -24.02 2.01 5.33
C PHE A 407 -23.68 3.19 6.27
N GLU A 408 -24.01 4.40 5.84
CA GLU A 408 -23.76 5.68 6.51
C GLU A 408 -24.43 5.73 7.88
N SER A 409 -25.66 5.22 7.97
CA SER A 409 -26.40 5.14 9.25
C SER A 409 -25.73 4.18 10.23
N SER A 410 -25.20 3.05 9.75
CA SER A 410 -24.43 2.12 10.60
C SER A 410 -23.09 2.69 11.01
N LEU A 411 -22.40 3.37 10.09
CA LEU A 411 -21.15 4.05 10.38
C LEU A 411 -21.35 5.11 11.48
N GLU A 412 -22.39 5.94 11.37
CA GLU A 412 -22.70 6.95 12.38
C GLU A 412 -23.12 6.32 13.72
N HIS A 413 -23.87 5.20 13.69
CA HIS A 413 -24.18 4.45 14.92
C HIS A 413 -22.91 3.94 15.62
N CYS A 414 -21.92 3.45 14.85
CA CYS A 414 -20.61 3.08 15.40
C CYS A 414 -19.93 4.27 16.06
N LEU A 415 -19.86 5.40 15.35
CA LEU A 415 -19.17 6.61 15.83
C LEU A 415 -19.81 7.15 17.11
N GLN A 416 -21.14 7.12 17.23
CA GLN A 416 -21.86 7.48 18.45
C GLN A 416 -21.61 6.51 19.60
N ALA A 417 -21.44 5.21 19.32
CA ALA A 417 -21.06 4.24 20.33
C ALA A 417 -19.62 4.48 20.82
N VAL A 418 -18.69 4.80 19.93
CA VAL A 418 -17.32 5.21 20.29
C VAL A 418 -17.32 6.48 21.11
N GLU A 419 -18.08 7.52 20.72
CA GLU A 419 -18.18 8.78 21.45
C GLU A 419 -18.64 8.56 22.90
N ARG A 420 -19.66 7.71 23.10
CA ARG A 420 -20.14 7.34 24.44
C ARG A 420 -19.07 6.65 25.27
N LEU A 421 -18.27 5.76 24.66
CA LEU A 421 -17.16 5.11 25.35
C LEU A 421 -16.04 6.10 25.69
N GLN A 422 -15.69 7.00 24.76
CA GLN A 422 -14.66 8.03 24.97
C GLN A 422 -15.03 8.98 26.11
N GLY A 423 -16.33 9.29 26.26
CA GLY A 423 -16.86 10.07 27.38
C GLY A 423 -16.76 9.38 28.75
N GLN A 424 -16.59 8.05 28.78
CA GLN A 424 -16.39 7.28 30.02
C GLN A 424 -14.91 7.08 30.36
N THR A 425 -14.09 6.81 29.34
CA THR A 425 -12.65 6.60 29.48
C THR A 425 -11.99 7.00 28.17
N SER A 426 -11.00 7.89 28.24
CA SER A 426 -10.24 8.29 27.06
C SER A 426 -9.32 7.15 26.60
N PHE A 427 -9.48 6.71 25.35
CA PHE A 427 -8.50 5.89 24.66
C PHE A 427 -7.59 6.76 23.77
N SER A 428 -6.38 6.27 23.51
CA SER A 428 -5.37 6.89 22.64
C SER A 428 -5.14 6.09 21.36
N LEU A 429 -5.48 4.79 21.39
CA LEU A 429 -5.25 3.82 20.33
C LEU A 429 -6.55 3.09 19.99
N ALA A 430 -6.86 3.02 18.69
CA ALA A 430 -7.95 2.22 18.14
C ALA A 430 -7.40 1.12 17.22
N LEU A 431 -7.92 -0.08 17.42
CA LEU A 431 -7.63 -1.31 16.73
C LEU A 431 -8.89 -1.68 15.93
N VAL A 432 -8.86 -1.51 14.60
CA VAL A 432 -10.08 -1.52 13.78
C VAL A 432 -10.12 -2.69 12.79
N GLU A 433 -11.02 -3.63 13.05
CA GLU A 433 -11.38 -4.82 12.25
C GLU A 433 -12.89 -4.78 11.94
N ALA A 434 -13.33 -3.77 11.19
CA ALA A 434 -14.77 -3.48 11.05
C ALA A 434 -15.32 -3.70 9.63
N GLY A 435 -14.74 -4.64 8.87
CA GLY A 435 -15.16 -4.93 7.49
C GLY A 435 -15.24 -3.65 6.64
N ALA A 436 -16.37 -3.42 5.98
CA ALA A 436 -16.60 -2.27 5.12
C ALA A 436 -16.53 -0.93 5.87
N TYR A 437 -16.72 -0.91 7.19
CA TYR A 437 -16.61 0.29 8.01
C TYR A 437 -15.15 0.64 8.35
N ARG A 438 -14.19 -0.27 8.13
CA ARG A 438 -12.82 -0.16 8.65
C ARG A 438 -12.11 1.13 8.22
N LEU A 439 -12.02 1.41 6.91
CA LEU A 439 -11.34 2.62 6.42
C LEU A 439 -12.07 3.91 6.84
N PRO A 440 -13.39 4.05 6.63
CA PRO A 440 -14.10 5.27 7.05
C PRO A 440 -14.09 5.48 8.57
N LEU A 441 -14.15 4.40 9.38
CA LEU A 441 -13.96 4.51 10.82
C LEU A 441 -12.58 5.01 11.18
N CYS A 442 -11.49 4.45 10.63
CA CYS A 442 -10.14 4.93 10.92
C CYS A 442 -9.98 6.42 10.61
N ALA A 443 -10.53 6.89 9.48
CA ALA A 443 -10.51 8.31 9.12
C ALA A 443 -11.28 9.17 10.12
N GLU A 444 -12.52 8.79 10.45
CA GLU A 444 -13.39 9.56 11.34
C GLU A 444 -12.94 9.51 12.81
N LEU A 445 -12.39 8.39 13.27
CA LEU A 445 -11.85 8.24 14.62
C LEU A 445 -10.68 9.19 14.86
N ARG A 446 -9.77 9.28 13.90
CA ARG A 446 -8.66 10.23 13.95
C ARG A 446 -9.18 11.67 13.86
N ARG A 447 -10.10 11.95 12.94
CA ARG A 447 -10.61 13.31 12.71
C ARG A 447 -11.42 13.86 13.89
N ARG A 448 -12.33 13.05 14.46
CA ARG A 448 -13.25 13.47 15.54
C ARG A 448 -12.62 13.35 16.92
N PHE A 449 -11.81 12.32 17.17
CA PHE A 449 -11.32 11.99 18.51
C PHE A 449 -9.79 12.05 18.67
N GLY A 450 -9.04 12.31 17.59
CA GLY A 450 -7.58 12.42 17.65
C GLY A 450 -6.85 11.09 17.92
N LEU A 451 -7.52 9.96 17.68
CA LEU A 451 -7.00 8.64 18.00
C LEU A 451 -5.92 8.19 17.02
N THR A 452 -4.91 7.50 17.56
CA THR A 452 -4.06 6.67 16.71
C THR A 452 -4.86 5.45 16.26
N CYS A 453 -4.87 5.14 14.97
CA CYS A 453 -5.63 4.00 14.45
C CYS A 453 -4.70 2.98 13.78
N LEU A 454 -4.87 1.70 14.12
CA LEU A 454 -4.32 0.55 13.40
C LEU A 454 -5.49 -0.20 12.78
N GLY A 455 -5.68 -0.01 11.47
CA GLY A 455 -6.65 -0.80 10.70
C GLY A 455 -5.99 -2.07 10.22
N LEU A 456 -6.27 -3.18 10.89
CA LEU A 456 -5.67 -4.49 10.60
C LEU A 456 -6.67 -5.36 9.80
N GLY A 457 -6.16 -6.41 9.18
CA GLY A 457 -6.94 -7.40 8.45
C GLY A 457 -7.80 -8.29 9.37
N PRO A 458 -8.53 -9.26 8.80
CA PRO A 458 -9.50 -10.11 9.51
C PRO A 458 -8.90 -11.01 10.59
N GLN A 459 -7.57 -11.09 10.70
CA GLN A 459 -6.86 -11.90 11.67
C GLN A 459 -6.49 -11.13 12.95
N GLN A 460 -6.94 -9.88 13.09
CA GLN A 460 -6.58 -9.02 14.22
C GLN A 460 -6.95 -9.63 15.58
N HIS A 461 -8.03 -10.41 15.66
CA HIS A 461 -8.41 -11.15 16.86
C HIS A 461 -7.33 -12.12 17.38
N GLN A 462 -6.40 -12.58 16.53
CA GLN A 462 -5.27 -13.43 16.92
C GLN A 462 -4.27 -12.69 17.83
N LEU A 463 -4.20 -11.35 17.78
CA LEU A 463 -3.41 -10.54 18.72
C LEU A 463 -3.86 -10.71 20.18
N PHE A 464 -5.07 -11.23 20.39
CA PHE A 464 -5.64 -11.48 21.71
C PHE A 464 -5.69 -12.97 22.05
N GLY A 465 -5.20 -13.85 21.19
CA GLY A 465 -5.18 -15.30 21.42
C GLY A 465 -6.47 -16.01 21.05
N LEU A 466 -7.25 -15.48 20.11
CA LEU A 466 -8.41 -16.16 19.56
C LEU A 466 -8.03 -16.84 18.25
N GLU A 467 -8.60 -18.03 17.99
CA GLU A 467 -8.40 -18.76 16.73
C GLU A 467 -9.74 -19.07 16.08
N LEU A 468 -9.91 -18.65 14.82
CA LEU A 468 -11.01 -19.07 13.97
C LEU A 468 -10.60 -20.26 13.09
N PRO A 469 -11.54 -21.17 12.75
CA PRO A 469 -11.25 -22.25 11.82
C PRO A 469 -10.90 -21.73 10.42
N GLY A 470 -9.75 -22.15 9.89
CA GLY A 470 -9.32 -21.82 8.51
C GLY A 470 -8.34 -20.65 8.41
N ASP A 471 -8.19 -19.86 9.47
CA ASP A 471 -7.23 -18.77 9.50
C ASP A 471 -5.78 -19.27 9.51
N PRO A 472 -4.86 -18.62 8.78
CA PRO A 472 -3.45 -18.87 8.96
C PRO A 472 -3.03 -18.44 10.37
N LEU A 473 -2.17 -19.24 10.99
CA LEU A 473 -1.82 -19.09 12.41
C LEU A 473 -0.59 -18.17 12.55
N MET A 474 -0.83 -16.94 13.01
CA MET A 474 0.19 -15.95 13.36
C MET A 474 1.17 -16.44 14.45
N GLY A 475 2.49 -16.41 14.18
CA GLY A 475 3.52 -16.68 15.19
C GLY A 475 3.49 -18.09 15.80
N LEU A 476 3.03 -19.11 15.05
CA LEU A 476 2.79 -20.47 15.54
C LEU A 476 3.93 -21.05 16.40
N ALA A 477 5.18 -20.84 15.98
CA ALA A 477 6.37 -21.32 16.68
C ALA A 477 6.57 -20.73 18.08
N ARG A 478 5.97 -19.57 18.37
CA ARG A 478 6.16 -18.75 19.57
C ARG A 478 5.00 -18.88 20.58
N ARG A 479 3.91 -19.53 20.18
CA ARG A 479 2.65 -19.59 20.95
C ARG A 479 2.78 -20.39 22.24
N SER A 480 2.06 -19.96 23.26
CA SER A 480 1.77 -20.73 24.48
C SER A 480 0.35 -21.30 24.39
N GLN A 481 0.21 -22.50 23.82
CA GLN A 481 -1.10 -23.09 23.41
C GLN A 481 -2.21 -22.99 24.47
N LYS A 482 -1.89 -23.10 25.76
CA LYS A 482 -2.87 -23.03 26.86
C LYS A 482 -3.57 -21.67 27.01
N HIS A 483 -3.01 -20.61 26.42
CA HIS A 483 -3.57 -19.26 26.45
C HIS A 483 -4.29 -18.88 25.15
N TRP A 484 -4.37 -19.80 24.19
CA TRP A 484 -5.13 -19.61 22.96
C TRP A 484 -6.50 -20.26 23.08
N ARG A 485 -7.54 -19.57 22.61
CA ARG A 485 -8.91 -20.03 22.62
C ARG A 485 -9.39 -20.21 21.19
N ARG A 486 -9.71 -21.45 20.84
CA ARG A 486 -10.35 -21.77 19.57
C ARG A 486 -11.85 -21.53 19.66
N LEU A 487 -12.39 -20.77 18.72
CA LEU A 487 -13.83 -20.56 18.59
C LEU A 487 -14.40 -21.55 17.57
N SER A 488 -15.59 -22.06 17.83
CA SER A 488 -16.23 -23.08 16.99
C SER A 488 -16.88 -22.51 15.74
N HIS A 489 -17.24 -21.22 15.73
CA HIS A 489 -17.86 -20.53 14.60
C HIS A 489 -17.32 -19.10 14.49
N ALA A 490 -17.05 -18.68 13.25
CA ALA A 490 -16.96 -17.28 12.88
C ALA A 490 -18.38 -16.80 12.55
N PHE A 491 -18.74 -15.58 12.97
CA PHE A 491 -20.05 -14.97 12.70
C PHE A 491 -20.23 -14.62 11.21
#